data_AF-A0A1Y4B4Y5-F1
#
_entry.id   AF-A0A1Y4B4Y5-F1
#
_cell.length_a   1.000
_cell.length_b   1.000
_cell.length_c   1.000
_cell.angle_alpha   90.00
_cell.angle_beta   90.00
_cell.angle_gamma   90.00
#
_symmetry.space_group_name_H-M   'P 1'
#
loop_
_entity.id
_entity.type
_entity.pdbx_description
1 polymer ?
#
loop_
_entity_poly.entity_id
_entity_poly.type
_entity_poly.pdbx_seq_one_letter_code
_entity_poly.pdbx_strand_id
1 'polypeptide(L)'
;MTEQRKYAILDTDFVSKANIIKTENRMLADEVLAFPGYSFFCHQKMKEELGDHGSRVAQSWLQNKIESGEIICYSDEKILFEISRYLSNYCFVYYRDFLKQGCDLFDAEFYNRYFLPLDEMIETGGCNREIFLSVLRTCENQIGHQKSYGEIKAYVLAQTIKFLYDTEAYIFCSDDFGARQGFANGTQIPCISILSVFLKLCLMGKMKEEVEPFFQSFVRWCLDRKNPQTHVKVWIFKDGSDKRENVPIEFVLNDIYGGMYRARRDGDLQQVIAD
;
A
#
# COMPACT_ATOMS: atom_id res chain seq x y z
N MET A 1 -1.63 -7.34 -28.25
CA MET A 1 -0.62 -7.23 -27.17
C MET A 1 -1.30 -7.67 -25.90
N THR A 2 -0.93 -8.80 -25.31
CA THR A 2 -1.40 -9.19 -23.98
C THR A 2 -0.87 -8.16 -23.00
N GLU A 3 -1.75 -7.38 -22.36
CA GLU A 3 -1.33 -6.46 -21.30
C GLU A 3 -0.55 -7.24 -20.24
N GLN A 4 0.65 -6.76 -19.90
CA GLN A 4 1.46 -7.37 -18.86
C GLN A 4 0.70 -7.26 -17.53
N ARG A 5 0.55 -8.40 -16.84
CA ARG A 5 -0.12 -8.48 -15.54
C ARG A 5 0.59 -7.57 -14.55
N LYS A 6 -0.18 -6.73 -13.86
CA LYS A 6 0.29 -5.81 -12.82
C LYS A 6 -0.03 -6.41 -11.46
N TYR A 7 0.89 -6.30 -10.52
CA TYR A 7 0.70 -6.77 -9.15
C TYR A 7 0.42 -5.56 -8.25
N ALA A 8 -0.59 -5.65 -7.39
CA ALA A 8 -0.98 -4.61 -6.47
C ALA A 8 -0.95 -5.13 -5.04
N ILE A 9 -0.30 -4.42 -4.14
CA ILE A 9 -0.35 -4.67 -2.70
C ILE A 9 -1.20 -3.59 -2.07
N LEU A 10 -2.20 -4.02 -1.32
CA LEU A 10 -3.07 -3.13 -0.58
C LEU A 10 -2.43 -2.78 0.77
N ASP A 11 -2.57 -1.53 1.19
CA ASP A 11 -2.26 -1.03 2.52
C ASP A 11 -3.53 -0.95 3.41
N THR A 12 -3.36 -1.04 4.73
CA THR A 12 -4.45 -1.05 5.71
C THR A 12 -5.23 0.26 5.68
N ASP A 13 -4.55 1.40 5.66
CA ASP A 13 -5.21 2.71 5.64
C ASP A 13 -5.90 2.97 4.31
N PHE A 14 -5.29 2.53 3.20
CA PHE A 14 -5.93 2.58 1.88
C PHE A 14 -7.26 1.81 1.89
N VAL A 15 -7.25 0.55 2.32
CA VAL A 15 -8.46 -0.29 2.36
C VAL A 15 -9.52 0.32 3.28
N SER A 16 -9.10 0.84 4.44
CA SER A 16 -10.00 1.52 5.37
C SER A 16 -10.70 2.71 4.73
N LYS A 17 -9.96 3.60 4.05
CA LYS A 17 -10.51 4.80 3.41
C LYS A 17 -11.35 4.46 2.19
N ALA A 18 -10.88 3.56 1.32
CA ALA A 18 -11.60 3.15 0.11
C ALA A 18 -12.94 2.44 0.42
N ASN A 19 -13.10 1.83 1.59
CA ASN A 19 -14.37 1.27 2.05
C ASN A 19 -15.32 2.32 2.66
N ILE A 20 -14.80 3.45 3.13
CA ILE A 20 -15.62 4.58 3.61
C ILE A 20 -16.15 5.38 2.41
N ILE A 21 -15.32 5.58 1.39
CA ILE A 21 -15.67 6.31 0.18
C ILE A 21 -16.61 5.46 -0.67
N LYS A 22 -17.85 5.90 -0.81
CA LYS A 22 -18.90 5.11 -1.46
C LYS A 22 -19.99 5.96 -2.09
N THR A 23 -20.68 5.35 -3.04
CA THR A 23 -21.97 5.81 -3.55
C THR A 23 -23.09 5.08 -2.81
N GLU A 24 -24.35 5.27 -3.22
CA GLU A 24 -25.48 4.54 -2.65
C GLU A 24 -25.34 3.02 -2.75
N ASN A 25 -24.74 2.52 -3.85
CA ASN A 25 -24.74 1.09 -4.19
C ASN A 25 -23.35 0.47 -4.32
N ARG A 26 -22.27 1.25 -4.29
CA ARG A 26 -20.90 0.77 -4.58
C ARG A 26 -19.86 1.45 -3.69
N MET A 27 -18.83 0.70 -3.29
CA MET A 27 -17.66 1.22 -2.56
C MET A 27 -16.49 1.48 -3.52
N LEU A 28 -15.68 2.51 -3.26
CA LEU A 28 -14.50 2.81 -4.09
C LEU A 28 -13.52 1.62 -4.10
N ALA A 29 -13.43 0.88 -3.00
CA ALA A 29 -12.61 -0.33 -2.91
C ALA A 29 -12.99 -1.39 -3.97
N ASP A 30 -14.29 -1.54 -4.30
CA ASP A 30 -14.74 -2.46 -5.35
C ASP A 30 -14.35 -1.95 -6.75
N GLU A 31 -14.43 -0.64 -6.99
CA GLU A 31 -13.97 -0.04 -8.26
C GLU A 31 -12.47 -0.25 -8.48
N VAL A 32 -11.68 -0.19 -7.40
CA VAL A 32 -10.23 -0.45 -7.45
C VAL A 32 -9.94 -1.91 -7.79
N LEU A 33 -10.63 -2.86 -7.15
CA LEU A 33 -10.44 -4.28 -7.47
C LEU A 33 -10.86 -4.64 -8.91
N ALA A 34 -11.75 -3.84 -9.51
CA ALA A 34 -12.16 -3.98 -10.91
C ALA A 34 -11.12 -3.44 -11.92
N PHE A 35 -9.98 -2.91 -11.49
CA PHE A 35 -8.96 -2.41 -12.41
C PHE A 35 -8.39 -3.52 -13.29
N PRO A 36 -8.44 -3.37 -14.63
CA PRO A 36 -8.04 -4.41 -15.55
C PRO A 36 -6.53 -4.67 -15.45
N GLY A 37 -6.17 -5.95 -15.60
CA GLY A 37 -4.78 -6.39 -15.59
C GLY A 37 -4.12 -6.42 -14.22
N TYR A 38 -4.82 -6.05 -13.13
CA TYR A 38 -4.27 -6.12 -11.78
C TYR A 38 -4.52 -7.46 -11.10
N SER A 39 -3.61 -7.84 -10.23
CA SER A 39 -3.82 -8.90 -9.23
C SER A 39 -3.47 -8.36 -7.88
N PHE A 40 -4.45 -8.44 -6.98
CA PHE A 40 -4.39 -7.79 -5.69
C PHE A 40 -3.90 -8.77 -4.63
N PHE A 41 -2.99 -8.27 -3.80
CA PHE A 41 -2.36 -8.98 -2.70
C PHE A 41 -2.47 -8.15 -1.43
N CYS A 42 -2.49 -8.82 -0.29
CA CYS A 42 -2.30 -8.19 1.00
C CYS A 42 -1.48 -9.09 1.91
N HIS A 43 -0.79 -8.51 2.89
CA HIS A 43 -0.18 -9.28 3.95
C HIS A 43 -1.22 -9.59 5.04
N GLN A 44 -1.11 -10.74 5.72
CA GLN A 44 -2.01 -11.12 6.82
C GLN A 44 -2.07 -10.07 7.93
N LYS A 45 -0.97 -9.31 8.13
CA LYS A 45 -0.89 -8.21 9.10
C LYS A 45 -2.01 -7.18 8.93
N MET A 46 -2.45 -6.91 7.70
CA MET A 46 -3.58 -6.02 7.45
C MET A 46 -4.86 -6.48 8.16
N LYS A 47 -5.09 -7.79 8.26
CA LYS A 47 -6.29 -8.32 8.94
C LYS A 47 -6.27 -7.99 10.43
N GLU A 48 -5.08 -8.06 11.05
CA GLU A 48 -4.88 -7.73 12.46
C GLU A 48 -5.09 -6.24 12.69
N GLU A 49 -4.48 -5.39 11.85
CA GLU A 49 -4.58 -3.93 11.99
C GLU A 49 -5.98 -3.39 11.72
N LEU A 50 -6.66 -3.93 10.71
CA LEU A 50 -8.08 -3.63 10.50
C LEU A 50 -8.91 -4.08 11.70
N GLY A 51 -8.57 -5.22 12.32
CA GLY A 51 -9.16 -5.74 13.55
C GLY A 51 -9.13 -4.75 14.71
N ASP A 52 -7.97 -4.14 14.93
CA ASP A 52 -7.70 -3.27 16.08
C ASP A 52 -8.22 -1.84 15.89
N HIS A 53 -8.14 -1.30 14.67
CA HIS A 53 -8.34 0.13 14.39
C HIS A 53 -9.19 0.43 13.15
N GLY A 54 -9.45 -0.56 12.29
CA GLY A 54 -10.24 -0.41 11.08
C GLY A 54 -11.76 -0.42 11.32
N SER A 55 -12.52 -0.05 10.29
CA SER A 55 -13.98 -0.18 10.34
C SER A 55 -14.40 -1.65 10.20
N ARG A 56 -15.44 -2.07 10.93
CA ARG A 56 -16.04 -3.41 10.77
C ARG A 56 -16.44 -3.70 9.32
N VAL A 57 -16.83 -2.66 8.57
CA VAL A 57 -17.14 -2.75 7.14
C VAL A 57 -15.90 -3.16 6.34
N ALA A 58 -14.77 -2.47 6.54
CA ALA A 58 -13.52 -2.79 5.84
C ALA A 58 -13.00 -4.19 6.20
N GLN A 59 -13.11 -4.62 7.46
CA GLN A 59 -12.75 -5.98 7.89
C GLN A 59 -13.58 -7.04 7.16
N SER A 60 -14.92 -6.91 7.17
CA SER A 60 -15.81 -7.86 6.50
C SER A 60 -15.60 -7.85 4.98
N TRP A 61 -15.38 -6.68 4.38
CA TRP A 61 -15.07 -6.56 2.97
C TRP A 61 -13.77 -7.31 2.62
N LEU A 62 -12.67 -7.06 3.34
CA LEU A 62 -11.39 -7.72 3.07
C LEU A 62 -11.52 -9.24 3.21
N GLN A 63 -12.19 -9.73 4.25
CA GLN A 63 -12.39 -11.16 4.45
C GLN A 63 -13.16 -11.80 3.29
N ASN A 64 -14.27 -11.18 2.86
CA ASN A 64 -15.05 -11.68 1.73
C ASN A 64 -14.24 -11.71 0.43
N LYS A 65 -13.41 -10.68 0.17
CA LYS A 65 -12.56 -10.60 -1.03
C LYS A 65 -11.40 -11.60 -1.04
N ILE A 66 -10.91 -11.98 0.14
CA ILE A 66 -9.93 -13.07 0.27
C ILE A 66 -10.61 -14.42 0.02
N GLU A 67 -11.79 -14.65 0.59
CA GLU A 67 -12.55 -15.90 0.42
C GLU A 67 -13.02 -16.12 -1.02
N SER A 68 -13.40 -15.05 -1.73
CA SER A 68 -13.76 -15.12 -3.14
C SER A 68 -12.56 -15.29 -4.08
N GLY A 69 -11.33 -15.16 -3.58
CA GLY A 69 -10.11 -15.22 -4.37
C GLY A 69 -9.79 -13.95 -5.18
N GLU A 70 -10.53 -12.86 -4.96
CA GLU A 70 -10.26 -11.56 -5.58
C GLU A 70 -8.98 -10.90 -5.02
N ILE A 71 -8.65 -11.16 -3.75
CA ILE A 71 -7.41 -10.73 -3.10
C ILE A 71 -6.63 -11.95 -2.59
N ILE A 72 -5.36 -12.03 -2.96
CA ILE A 72 -4.45 -13.09 -2.51
C ILE A 72 -3.75 -12.65 -1.22
N CYS A 73 -4.12 -13.25 -0.10
CA CYS A 73 -3.52 -12.94 1.21
C CYS A 73 -2.31 -13.82 1.51
N TYR A 74 -1.16 -13.21 1.78
CA TYR A 74 0.07 -13.92 2.16
C TYR A 74 0.34 -13.75 3.65
N SER A 75 0.61 -14.88 4.32
CA SER A 75 1.21 -14.92 5.65
C SER A 75 2.74 -15.01 5.53
N ASP A 76 3.46 -14.78 6.63
CA ASP A 76 4.91 -14.99 6.69
C ASP A 76 5.29 -16.44 6.34
N GLU A 77 4.49 -17.40 6.81
CA GLU A 77 4.66 -18.81 6.46
C GLU A 77 4.53 -19.04 4.96
N LYS A 78 3.53 -18.42 4.32
CA LYS A 78 3.31 -18.54 2.88
C LYS A 78 4.43 -17.90 2.07
N ILE A 79 4.95 -16.75 2.51
CA ILE A 79 6.12 -16.10 1.91
C ILE A 79 7.33 -17.03 1.97
N LEU A 80 7.66 -17.55 3.16
CA LEU A 80 8.77 -18.50 3.33
C LEU A 80 8.59 -19.75 2.47
N PHE A 81 7.37 -20.28 2.40
CA PHE A 81 7.05 -21.41 1.54
C PHE A 81 7.32 -21.10 0.07
N GLU A 82 6.79 -20.00 -0.48
CA GLU A 82 6.99 -19.67 -1.90
C GLU A 82 8.46 -19.41 -2.24
N ILE A 83 9.20 -18.68 -1.40
CA ILE A 83 10.65 -18.45 -1.62
C ILE A 83 11.42 -19.78 -1.53
N SER A 84 11.08 -20.66 -0.58
CA SER A 84 11.77 -21.94 -0.40
C SER A 84 11.65 -22.89 -1.60
N ARG A 85 10.62 -22.73 -2.43
CA ARG A 85 10.46 -23.52 -3.67
C ARG A 85 11.57 -23.26 -4.68
N TYR A 86 12.20 -22.09 -4.62
CA TYR A 86 13.29 -21.70 -5.50
C TYR A 86 14.66 -21.79 -4.82
N LEU A 87 14.71 -21.53 -3.51
CA LEU A 87 15.97 -21.33 -2.78
C LEU A 87 16.17 -22.26 -1.57
N SER A 88 15.28 -23.24 -1.35
CA SER A 88 15.32 -24.14 -0.19
C SER A 88 15.48 -23.35 1.12
N ASN A 89 16.46 -23.70 1.96
CA ASN A 89 16.70 -23.06 3.27
C ASN A 89 17.24 -21.62 3.18
N TYR A 90 17.68 -21.14 2.01
CA TYR A 90 18.08 -19.75 1.86
C TYR A 90 16.88 -18.79 1.94
N CYS A 91 15.63 -19.29 1.95
CA CYS A 91 14.44 -18.46 2.12
C CYS A 91 14.46 -17.63 3.41
N PHE A 92 15.07 -18.14 4.49
CA PHE A 92 15.19 -17.43 5.76
C PHE A 92 16.06 -16.17 5.63
N VAL A 93 17.18 -16.28 4.90
CA VAL A 93 18.09 -15.17 4.65
C VAL A 93 17.39 -14.11 3.78
N TYR A 94 16.70 -14.52 2.72
CA TYR A 94 15.97 -13.60 1.86
C TYR A 94 14.83 -12.88 2.59
N TYR A 95 14.03 -13.61 3.36
CA TYR A 95 12.98 -13.00 4.17
C TYR A 95 13.58 -11.98 5.14
N ARG A 96 14.65 -12.37 5.86
CA ARG A 96 15.37 -11.49 6.80
C ARG A 96 15.86 -10.23 6.09
N ASP A 97 16.49 -10.37 4.93
CA ASP A 97 17.01 -9.23 4.16
C ASP A 97 15.88 -8.30 3.70
N PHE A 98 14.75 -8.84 3.24
CA PHE A 98 13.57 -8.04 2.89
C PHE A 98 13.01 -7.31 4.11
N LEU A 99 12.95 -7.97 5.27
CA LEU A 99 12.47 -7.38 6.51
C LEU A 99 13.39 -6.25 6.98
N LYS A 100 14.72 -6.46 6.93
CA LYS A 100 15.73 -5.46 7.30
C LYS A 100 15.65 -4.24 6.41
N GLN A 101 15.64 -4.44 5.09
CA GLN A 101 15.43 -3.36 4.13
C GLN A 101 14.12 -2.62 4.42
N GLY A 102 13.03 -3.35 4.68
CA GLY A 102 11.74 -2.76 5.05
C GLY A 102 11.85 -1.86 6.28
N CYS A 103 12.50 -2.33 7.34
CA CYS A 103 12.74 -1.57 8.56
C CYS A 103 13.53 -0.28 8.30
N ASP A 104 14.63 -0.38 7.55
CA ASP A 104 15.56 0.73 7.30
C ASP A 104 14.91 1.94 6.59
N LEU A 105 13.81 1.72 5.87
CA LEU A 105 13.06 2.77 5.18
C LEU A 105 12.28 3.68 6.10
N PHE A 106 11.85 3.16 7.26
CA PHE A 106 11.03 3.90 8.22
C PHE A 106 11.89 4.38 9.39
N ASP A 107 12.80 3.53 9.87
CA ASP A 107 13.73 3.84 10.95
C ASP A 107 14.91 2.85 10.90
N ALA A 108 16.11 3.38 10.61
CA ALA A 108 17.35 2.60 10.47
C ALA A 108 17.74 1.79 11.72
N GLU A 109 17.25 2.16 12.90
CA GLU A 109 17.49 1.41 14.14
C GLU A 109 16.33 0.46 14.48
N PHE A 110 15.27 0.41 13.67
CA PHE A 110 14.12 -0.45 13.91
C PHE A 110 14.50 -1.93 13.87
N TYR A 111 15.26 -2.35 12.86
CA TYR A 111 15.69 -3.73 12.77
C TYR A 111 16.54 -4.13 13.97
N ASN A 112 17.54 -3.30 14.31
CA ASN A 112 18.45 -3.56 15.42
C ASN A 112 17.72 -3.65 16.77
N ARG A 113 16.67 -2.85 16.96
CA ARG A 113 15.89 -2.87 18.21
C ARG A 113 15.04 -4.13 18.40
N TYR A 114 14.58 -4.77 17.33
CA TYR A 114 13.56 -5.81 17.43
C TYR A 114 13.96 -7.16 16.84
N PHE A 115 14.77 -7.19 15.78
CA PHE A 115 14.96 -8.37 14.92
C PHE A 115 16.37 -8.97 14.91
N LEU A 116 17.31 -8.47 15.72
CA LEU A 116 18.61 -9.13 15.93
C LEU A 116 18.51 -10.64 16.30
N PRO A 117 17.50 -11.10 17.08
CA PRO A 117 17.33 -12.53 17.34
C PRO A 117 17.19 -13.40 16.07
N LEU A 118 16.72 -12.84 14.94
CA LEU A 118 16.68 -13.56 13.66
C LEU A 118 18.08 -13.77 13.10
N ASP A 119 18.98 -12.80 13.24
CA ASP A 119 20.37 -12.92 12.78
C ASP A 119 21.10 -14.00 13.59
N GLU A 120 21.00 -13.95 14.92
CA GLU A 120 21.59 -14.94 15.82
C GLU A 120 21.12 -16.37 15.51
N MET A 121 19.80 -16.54 15.27
CA MET A 121 19.22 -17.83 14.91
C MET A 121 19.72 -18.34 13.54
N ILE A 122 19.86 -17.46 12.55
CA ILE A 122 20.36 -17.85 11.22
C ILE A 122 21.85 -18.23 11.30
N GLU A 123 22.65 -17.48 12.05
CA GLU A 123 24.10 -17.69 12.19
C GLU A 123 24.44 -18.97 12.96
N THR A 124 23.66 -19.32 13.97
CA THR A 124 23.87 -20.53 14.80
C THR A 124 23.54 -21.84 14.08
N GLY A 125 22.82 -21.77 12.96
CA GLY A 125 22.43 -22.95 12.17
C GLY A 125 21.26 -23.74 12.78
N GLY A 126 20.72 -24.71 12.02
CA GLY A 126 19.56 -25.50 12.47
C GLY A 126 18.20 -24.79 12.36
N CYS A 127 18.15 -23.63 11.70
CA CYS A 127 16.91 -22.92 11.42
C CYS A 127 16.00 -23.75 10.49
N ASN A 128 14.76 -23.96 10.92
CA ASN A 128 13.67 -24.45 10.09
C ASN A 128 12.51 -23.45 10.13
N ARG A 129 11.44 -23.75 9.37
CA ARG A 129 10.33 -22.81 9.20
C ARG A 129 9.61 -22.52 10.52
N GLU A 130 9.40 -23.54 11.34
CA GLU A 130 8.71 -23.44 12.62
C GLU A 130 9.51 -22.57 13.61
N ILE A 131 10.84 -22.79 13.68
CA ILE A 131 11.74 -22.01 14.54
C ILE A 131 11.78 -20.56 14.05
N PHE A 132 11.94 -20.34 12.74
CA PHE A 132 11.98 -18.99 12.17
C PHE A 132 10.71 -18.19 12.51
N LEU A 133 9.54 -18.77 12.25
CA LEU A 133 8.26 -18.12 12.51
C LEU A 133 8.04 -17.87 14.00
N SER A 134 8.50 -18.77 14.86
CA SER A 134 8.45 -18.60 16.31
C SER A 134 9.29 -17.40 16.77
N VAL A 135 10.54 -17.31 16.33
CA VAL A 135 11.43 -16.18 16.66
C VAL A 135 10.88 -14.87 16.10
N LEU A 136 10.43 -14.87 14.83
CA LEU A 136 9.80 -13.70 14.22
C LEU A 136 8.62 -13.19 15.05
N ARG A 137 7.70 -14.09 15.45
CA ARG A 137 6.54 -13.73 16.28
C ARG A 137 6.97 -13.17 17.65
N THR A 138 8.02 -13.72 18.26
CA THR A 138 8.55 -13.19 19.53
C THR A 138 9.11 -11.78 19.37
N CYS A 139 9.79 -11.50 18.25
CA CYS A 139 10.23 -10.14 17.92
C CYS A 139 9.03 -9.19 17.70
N GLU A 140 8.03 -9.63 16.95
CA GLU A 140 6.83 -8.85 16.63
C GLU A 140 6.02 -8.46 17.86
N ASN A 141 5.89 -9.36 18.84
CA ASN A 141 5.15 -9.10 20.06
C ASN A 141 5.77 -7.98 20.92
N GLN A 142 7.03 -7.60 20.67
CA GLN A 142 7.70 -6.48 21.33
C GLN A 142 7.44 -5.13 20.65
N ILE A 143 6.87 -5.17 19.44
CA ILE A 143 6.54 -3.98 18.67
C ILE A 143 5.18 -3.47 19.16
N GLY A 144 5.19 -2.30 19.82
CA GLY A 144 3.95 -1.62 20.20
C GLY A 144 3.11 -1.24 18.97
N HIS A 145 1.80 -1.07 19.17
CA HIS A 145 0.87 -0.63 18.13
C HIS A 145 1.35 0.68 17.45
N GLN A 146 1.04 0.84 16.17
CA GLN A 146 1.26 2.07 15.37
C GLN A 146 2.72 2.41 15.02
N LYS A 147 3.64 1.44 15.02
CA LYS A 147 5.05 1.64 14.64
C LYS A 147 5.38 1.31 13.17
N SER A 148 4.47 1.62 12.25
CA SER A 148 4.60 1.37 10.80
C SER A 148 4.89 -0.09 10.39
N TYR A 149 4.50 -1.05 11.23
CA TYR A 149 4.85 -2.46 11.00
C TYR A 149 4.04 -3.11 9.88
N GLY A 150 2.78 -2.68 9.68
CA GLY A 150 1.98 -3.07 8.52
C GLY A 150 2.64 -2.67 7.20
N GLU A 151 3.20 -1.46 7.14
CA GLU A 151 3.92 -0.97 5.98
C GLU A 151 5.22 -1.76 5.74
N ILE A 152 5.97 -2.10 6.80
CA ILE A 152 7.14 -2.99 6.70
C ILE A 152 6.73 -4.36 6.13
N LYS A 153 5.61 -4.94 6.57
CA LYS A 153 5.11 -6.21 6.03
C LYS A 153 4.64 -6.10 4.58
N ALA A 154 4.00 -4.99 4.21
CA ALA A 154 3.66 -4.72 2.82
C ALA A 154 4.92 -4.61 1.95
N TYR A 155 6.01 -4.04 2.47
CA TYR A 155 7.31 -4.03 1.79
C TYR A 155 7.87 -5.45 1.59
N VAL A 156 7.89 -6.28 2.63
CA VAL A 156 8.36 -7.68 2.55
C VAL A 156 7.56 -8.44 1.49
N LEU A 157 6.23 -8.24 1.45
CA LEU A 157 5.38 -8.81 0.42
C LEU A 157 5.75 -8.27 -0.97
N ALA A 158 6.02 -6.97 -1.13
CA ALA A 158 6.42 -6.37 -2.41
C ALA A 158 7.71 -6.97 -2.95
N GLN A 159 8.72 -7.14 -2.10
CA GLN A 159 9.96 -7.81 -2.49
C GLN A 159 9.75 -9.28 -2.82
N THR A 160 8.85 -9.96 -2.10
CA THR A 160 8.46 -11.34 -2.42
C THR A 160 7.80 -11.44 -3.79
N ILE A 161 6.86 -10.54 -4.12
CA ILE A 161 6.21 -10.51 -5.44
C ILE A 161 7.24 -10.21 -6.54
N LYS A 162 8.15 -9.26 -6.32
CA LYS A 162 9.25 -8.98 -7.25
C LYS A 162 10.13 -10.20 -7.47
N PHE A 163 10.48 -10.91 -6.41
CA PHE A 163 11.25 -12.15 -6.48
C PHE A 163 10.53 -13.26 -7.26
N LEU A 164 9.23 -13.46 -7.02
CA LEU A 164 8.46 -14.56 -7.63
C LEU A 164 8.09 -14.32 -9.09
N TYR A 165 7.86 -13.07 -9.49
CA TYR A 165 7.29 -12.74 -10.80
C TYR A 165 8.19 -11.84 -11.66
N ASP A 166 9.40 -11.51 -11.19
CA ASP A 166 10.35 -10.62 -11.85
C ASP A 166 9.72 -9.29 -12.30
N THR A 167 8.75 -8.81 -11.51
CA THR A 167 7.94 -7.62 -11.82
C THR A 167 7.67 -6.84 -10.54
N GLU A 168 7.89 -5.53 -10.56
CA GLU A 168 7.59 -4.68 -9.41
C GLU A 168 6.09 -4.59 -9.15
N ALA A 169 5.70 -4.69 -7.87
CA ALA A 169 4.34 -4.45 -7.44
C ALA A 169 4.06 -2.94 -7.30
N TYR A 170 2.79 -2.55 -7.45
CA TYR A 170 2.28 -1.25 -7.03
C TYR A 170 1.77 -1.34 -5.60
N ILE A 171 2.04 -0.33 -4.77
CA ILE A 171 1.44 -0.23 -3.43
C ILE A 171 0.29 0.76 -3.48
N PHE A 172 -0.91 0.28 -3.20
CA PHE A 172 -2.07 1.14 -3.01
C PHE A 172 -2.08 1.61 -1.56
N CYS A 173 -1.77 2.88 -1.34
CA CYS A 173 -1.50 3.46 -0.02
C CYS A 173 -2.40 4.66 0.28
N SER A 174 -2.52 5.00 1.55
CA SER A 174 -3.15 6.23 2.01
C SER A 174 -2.56 7.51 1.39
N ASP A 175 -3.36 8.59 1.33
CA ASP A 175 -2.88 9.95 1.01
C ASP A 175 -2.06 10.59 2.15
N ASP A 176 -1.76 9.86 3.24
CA ASP A 176 -0.96 10.37 4.35
C ASP A 176 0.54 10.36 3.97
N PHE A 177 1.20 11.49 4.17
CA PHE A 177 2.60 11.66 3.74
C PHE A 177 3.56 10.67 4.45
N GLY A 178 3.33 10.35 5.72
CA GLY A 178 4.15 9.38 6.47
C GLY A 178 4.10 7.98 5.87
N ALA A 179 2.90 7.46 5.59
CA ALA A 179 2.71 6.14 4.98
C ALA A 179 3.40 6.03 3.61
N ARG A 180 3.46 7.14 2.85
CA ARG A 180 4.12 7.17 1.53
C ARG A 180 5.64 7.32 1.61
N GLN A 181 6.19 8.01 2.61
CA GLN A 181 7.63 8.32 2.67
C GLN A 181 8.50 7.06 2.67
N GLY A 182 8.11 6.02 3.41
CA GLY A 182 8.88 4.77 3.45
C GLY A 182 8.95 4.06 2.10
N PHE A 183 7.88 4.11 1.30
CA PHE A 183 7.86 3.50 -0.03
C PHE A 183 8.46 4.41 -1.11
N ALA A 184 8.04 5.67 -1.16
CA ALA A 184 8.33 6.62 -2.22
C ALA A 184 9.79 7.11 -2.28
N ASN A 185 10.39 7.43 -1.13
CA ASN A 185 11.70 8.10 -1.09
C ASN A 185 12.88 7.13 -0.98
N GLY A 186 12.68 5.92 -0.42
CA GLY A 186 13.74 4.93 -0.25
C GLY A 186 13.73 3.79 -1.28
N THR A 187 12.57 3.19 -1.54
CA THR A 187 12.49 1.91 -2.30
C THR A 187 12.21 2.05 -3.78
N GLN A 188 11.70 3.23 -4.17
CA GLN A 188 11.12 3.45 -5.49
C GLN A 188 9.97 2.50 -5.86
N ILE A 189 9.31 1.82 -4.91
CA ILE A 189 8.13 1.02 -5.25
C ILE A 189 7.03 1.99 -5.71
N PRO A 190 6.42 1.78 -6.91
CA PRO A 190 5.40 2.68 -7.40
C PRO A 190 4.15 2.65 -6.51
N CYS A 191 3.71 3.80 -6.05
CA CYS A 191 2.54 3.95 -5.20
C CYS A 191 1.33 4.47 -5.99
N ILE A 192 0.13 4.12 -5.52
CA ILE A 192 -1.15 4.67 -5.99
C ILE A 192 -1.93 5.11 -4.75
N SER A 193 -2.03 6.42 -4.57
CA SER A 193 -2.83 7.03 -3.50
C SER A 193 -4.33 7.04 -3.82
N ILE A 194 -5.18 7.37 -2.86
CA ILE A 194 -6.63 7.54 -3.09
C ILE A 194 -6.89 8.66 -4.11
N LEU A 195 -6.14 9.76 -4.05
CA LEU A 195 -6.23 10.80 -5.10
C LEU A 195 -5.84 10.28 -6.48
N SER A 196 -4.77 9.48 -6.56
CA SER A 196 -4.33 8.85 -7.82
C SER A 196 -5.31 7.80 -8.34
N VAL A 197 -6.16 7.20 -7.49
CA VAL A 197 -7.27 6.34 -7.93
C VAL A 197 -8.26 7.12 -8.80
N PHE A 198 -8.61 8.35 -8.44
CA PHE A 198 -9.53 9.19 -9.24
C PHE A 198 -8.93 9.53 -10.60
N LEU A 199 -7.64 9.86 -10.66
CA LEU A 199 -6.93 10.06 -11.93
C LEU A 199 -6.94 8.77 -12.77
N LYS A 200 -6.70 7.62 -12.13
CA LYS A 200 -6.69 6.33 -12.82
C LYS A 200 -8.06 5.96 -13.39
N LEU A 201 -9.15 6.23 -12.67
CA LEU A 201 -10.52 6.07 -13.17
C LEU A 201 -10.76 6.93 -14.42
N CYS A 202 -10.34 8.20 -14.38
CA CYS A 202 -10.41 9.09 -15.55
C CYS A 202 -9.61 8.54 -16.74
N LEU A 203 -8.37 8.08 -16.51
CA LEU A 203 -7.52 7.50 -17.57
C LEU A 203 -8.06 6.18 -18.12
N MET A 204 -8.91 5.47 -17.35
CA MET A 204 -9.64 4.29 -17.81
C MET A 204 -10.91 4.64 -18.60
N GLY A 205 -11.18 5.93 -18.84
CA GLY A 205 -12.32 6.40 -19.60
C GLY A 205 -13.63 6.45 -18.82
N LYS A 206 -13.59 6.40 -17.48
CA LYS A 206 -14.78 6.69 -16.67
C LYS A 206 -15.18 8.14 -16.84
N MET A 207 -16.49 8.38 -16.98
CA MET A 207 -17.01 9.74 -17.09
C MET A 207 -17.00 10.42 -15.73
N LYS A 208 -16.84 11.74 -15.72
CA LYS A 208 -16.81 12.52 -14.48
C LYS A 208 -18.06 12.30 -13.64
N GLU A 209 -19.22 12.25 -14.28
CA GLU A 209 -20.52 12.05 -13.65
C GLU A 209 -20.63 10.69 -12.93
N GLU A 210 -19.89 9.67 -13.39
CA GLU A 210 -19.83 8.36 -12.73
C GLU A 210 -18.94 8.38 -11.47
N VAL A 211 -17.89 9.21 -11.49
CA VAL A 211 -16.85 9.26 -10.46
C VAL A 211 -17.12 10.31 -9.39
N GLU A 212 -17.78 11.41 -9.76
CA GLU A 212 -18.15 12.53 -8.90
C GLU A 212 -18.79 12.09 -7.58
N PRO A 213 -19.75 11.13 -7.55
CA PRO A 213 -20.36 10.72 -6.28
C PRO A 213 -19.36 10.08 -5.29
N PHE A 214 -18.39 9.31 -5.80
CA PHE A 214 -17.30 8.79 -4.96
C PHE A 214 -16.40 9.93 -4.48
N PHE A 215 -16.07 10.87 -5.36
CA PHE A 215 -15.22 12.00 -4.98
C PHE A 215 -15.88 12.91 -3.94
N GLN A 216 -17.18 13.18 -4.06
CA GLN A 216 -17.93 13.93 -3.06
C GLN A 216 -18.01 13.18 -1.73
N SER A 217 -18.12 11.84 -1.75
CA SER A 217 -18.00 11.02 -0.55
C SER A 217 -16.61 11.15 0.10
N PHE A 218 -15.54 11.19 -0.70
CA PHE A 218 -14.18 11.43 -0.23
C PHE A 218 -14.00 12.84 0.36
N VAL A 219 -14.46 13.89 -0.31
CA VAL A 219 -14.42 15.28 0.18
C VAL A 219 -15.18 15.38 1.51
N ARG A 220 -16.39 14.83 1.58
CA ARG A 220 -17.17 14.80 2.82
C ARG A 220 -16.43 14.08 3.94
N TRP A 221 -15.87 12.90 3.66
CA TRP A 221 -15.07 12.17 4.64
C TRP A 221 -13.88 13.01 5.14
N CYS A 222 -13.18 13.74 4.26
CA CYS A 222 -12.09 14.64 4.64
C CYS A 222 -12.55 15.79 5.54
N LEU A 223 -13.72 16.38 5.26
CA LEU A 223 -14.28 17.50 6.02
C LEU A 223 -14.89 17.08 7.37
N ASP A 224 -15.45 15.88 7.47
CA ASP A 224 -16.12 15.38 8.68
C ASP A 224 -15.13 14.87 9.76
N ARG A 225 -13.82 14.88 9.50
CA ARG A 225 -12.78 14.46 10.47
C ARG A 225 -12.71 15.45 11.65
N LYS A 226 -12.27 14.96 12.81
CA LYS A 226 -11.99 15.80 14.01
C LYS A 226 -11.09 17.00 13.68
N ASN A 227 -10.13 16.80 12.78
CA ASN A 227 -9.32 17.86 12.16
C ASN A 227 -9.64 17.85 10.66
N PRO A 228 -10.57 18.70 10.19
CA PRO A 228 -11.00 18.71 8.79
C PRO A 228 -9.84 18.96 7.83
N GLN A 229 -9.79 18.16 6.76
CA GLN A 229 -8.84 18.34 5.67
C GLN A 229 -9.53 19.05 4.50
N THR A 230 -9.23 20.34 4.32
CA THR A 230 -9.80 21.17 3.23
C THR A 230 -8.88 21.24 2.01
N HIS A 231 -7.61 20.87 2.17
CA HIS A 231 -6.60 20.93 1.12
C HIS A 231 -5.87 19.60 0.99
N VAL A 232 -5.37 19.33 -0.21
CA VAL A 232 -4.43 18.25 -0.50
C VAL A 232 -3.13 18.83 -1.04
N LYS A 233 -2.03 18.10 -0.85
CA LYS A 233 -0.74 18.50 -1.41
C LYS A 233 -0.57 17.90 -2.80
N VAL A 234 -0.28 18.73 -3.78
CA VAL A 234 0.11 18.32 -5.13
C VAL A 234 1.48 18.89 -5.47
N TRP A 235 2.17 18.25 -6.40
CA TRP A 235 3.44 18.75 -6.91
C TRP A 235 3.21 19.73 -8.06
N ILE A 236 3.90 20.85 -8.04
CA ILE A 236 3.86 21.88 -9.09
C ILE A 236 5.31 22.20 -9.45
N PHE A 237 5.60 22.29 -10.75
CA PHE A 237 6.90 22.76 -11.20
C PHE A 237 6.92 24.29 -11.16
N LYS A 238 7.72 24.87 -10.26
CA LYS A 238 7.78 26.31 -10.03
C LYS A 238 9.21 26.73 -9.70
N ASP A 239 9.65 27.83 -10.29
CA ASP A 239 11.01 28.40 -10.10
C ASP A 239 12.12 27.38 -10.39
N GLY A 240 11.95 26.53 -11.41
CA GLY A 240 12.96 25.54 -11.83
C GLY A 240 13.03 24.28 -10.95
N SER A 241 12.06 24.05 -10.07
CA SER A 241 12.03 22.89 -9.17
C SER A 241 10.62 22.37 -8.90
N ASP A 242 10.50 21.09 -8.56
CA ASP A 242 9.27 20.49 -8.07
C ASP A 242 9.00 20.97 -6.64
N LYS A 243 7.87 21.66 -6.42
CA LYS A 243 7.41 22.13 -5.11
C LYS A 243 6.07 21.51 -4.74
N ARG A 244 5.84 21.27 -3.45
CA ARG A 244 4.54 20.80 -2.95
C ARG A 244 3.71 21.99 -2.50
N GLU A 245 2.54 22.14 -3.11
CA GLU A 245 1.59 23.22 -2.83
C GLU A 245 0.26 22.65 -2.35
N ASN A 246 -0.43 23.42 -1.49
CA ASN A 246 -1.76 23.06 -1.02
C ASN A 246 -2.80 23.51 -2.04
N VAL A 247 -3.63 22.59 -2.51
CA VAL A 247 -4.75 22.85 -3.41
C VAL A 247 -6.05 22.48 -2.70
N PRO A 248 -7.12 23.31 -2.78
CA PRO A 248 -8.40 22.97 -2.17
C PRO A 248 -8.95 21.67 -2.77
N ILE A 249 -9.36 20.75 -1.90
CA ILE A 249 -9.71 19.37 -2.30
C ILE A 249 -10.86 19.33 -3.31
N GLU A 250 -11.80 20.27 -3.22
CA GLU A 250 -12.98 20.40 -4.08
C GLU A 250 -12.66 20.68 -5.57
N PHE A 251 -11.50 21.28 -5.87
CA PHE A 251 -11.11 21.55 -7.27
C PHE A 251 -10.40 20.37 -7.94
N VAL A 252 -9.85 19.45 -7.15
CA VAL A 252 -8.93 18.42 -7.65
C VAL A 252 -9.59 17.51 -8.69
N LEU A 253 -10.85 17.15 -8.53
CA LEU A 253 -11.53 16.31 -9.53
C LEU A 253 -11.73 17.05 -10.86
N ASN A 254 -12.11 18.33 -10.82
CA ASN A 254 -12.24 19.15 -12.02
C ASN A 254 -10.92 19.22 -12.78
N ASP A 255 -9.84 19.47 -12.05
CA ASP A 255 -8.48 19.53 -12.59
C ASP A 255 -8.03 18.19 -13.19
N ILE A 256 -8.32 17.06 -12.51
CA ILE A 256 -8.05 15.70 -13.03
C ILE A 256 -8.72 15.52 -14.40
N TYR A 257 -10.01 15.82 -14.49
CA TYR A 257 -10.78 15.67 -15.74
C TYR A 257 -10.45 16.75 -16.78
N GLY A 258 -9.89 17.88 -16.35
CA GLY A 258 -9.31 18.90 -17.23
C GLY A 258 -7.93 18.52 -17.78
N GLY A 259 -7.38 17.36 -17.41
CA GLY A 259 -6.05 16.92 -17.85
C GLY A 259 -4.90 17.65 -17.18
N MET A 260 -5.15 18.32 -16.05
CA MET A 260 -4.18 19.18 -15.37
C MET A 260 -3.21 18.40 -14.48
N TYR A 261 -3.39 17.08 -14.30
CA TYR A 261 -2.56 16.26 -13.41
C TYR A 261 -2.02 14.99 -14.10
N ARG A 262 -0.82 14.59 -13.68
CA ARG A 262 -0.24 13.26 -13.89
C ARG A 262 0.09 12.59 -12.56
N ALA A 263 0.08 11.26 -12.51
CA ALA A 263 0.53 10.51 -11.33
C ALA A 263 2.06 10.46 -11.29
N ARG A 264 2.65 10.70 -10.12
CA ARG A 264 4.06 10.44 -9.84
C ARG A 264 4.23 9.01 -9.32
N ARG A 265 5.47 8.51 -9.38
CA ARG A 265 5.83 7.18 -8.86
C ARG A 265 5.59 7.07 -7.34
N ASP A 266 5.68 8.18 -6.61
CA ASP A 266 5.39 8.27 -5.17
C ASP A 266 3.88 8.26 -4.83
N GLY A 267 3.02 8.18 -5.84
CA GLY A 267 1.56 8.17 -5.69
C GLY A 267 0.93 9.55 -5.56
N ASP A 268 1.69 10.65 -5.49
CA ASP A 268 1.15 12.01 -5.50
C ASP A 268 0.78 12.44 -6.93
N LEU A 269 -0.12 13.43 -7.01
CA LEU A 269 -0.42 14.12 -8.26
C LEU A 269 0.62 15.21 -8.52
N GLN A 270 1.00 15.36 -9.78
CA GLN A 270 1.81 16.48 -10.27
C GLN A 270 1.02 17.26 -11.30
N GLN A 271 0.92 18.57 -11.10
CA GLN A 271 0.31 19.47 -12.06
C GLN A 271 1.14 19.48 -13.34
N VAL A 272 0.45 19.30 -14.47
CA VAL A 272 1.02 19.42 -15.80
C VAL A 272 0.83 20.88 -16.21
N ILE A 273 1.91 21.54 -16.60
CA ILE A 273 1.81 22.86 -17.21
C ILE A 273 1.24 22.62 -18.62
N ALA A 274 0.10 23.24 -18.93
CA ALA A 274 -0.37 23.28 -20.31
C ALA A 274 0.62 24.14 -21.11
N ASP A 275 1.23 23.54 -22.14
CA ASP A 275 2.02 24.26 -23.13
C ASP A 275 1.17 25.27 -23.90
#